data_AF-R7YL19-F1
#
_entry.id   AF-R7YL19-F1
#
_cell.length_a   1.000
_cell.length_b   1.000
_cell.length_c   1.000
_cell.angle_alpha   90.00
_cell.angle_beta   90.00
_cell.angle_gamma   90.00
#
_symmetry.space_group_name_H-M   'P 1'
#
loop_
_entity.id
_entity.type
_entity.pdbx_description
1 polymer ?
#
loop_
_entity_poly.entity_id
_entity_poly.type
_entity_poly.pdbx_seq_one_letter_code
_entity_poly.pdbx_strand_id
1 'polypeptide(L)'
;MFFFHSIILGLLAATCSLQSGVAARALTVTTRSTDITCGGQFPKAGDGFAQRPDGCSSWSDNPNQVRDKWGSANFGGVCDEHDRCYYTIGANVDGCNSNFCGGLRNACRKAYCRKILGATVCEPVTYGSCTAIAETYCAAVRSMAAGTYAKAQDLQKRYDICIAENGGITLPPPPVLCSNGRPEGATWKERPDGLRCTTTSYVCRNGKITATGSFRAPNCIEQG
;
A
#
# COMPACT_ATOMS: atom_id res chain seq x y z
N MET A 1 72.37 -37.37 43.15
CA MET A 1 71.41 -37.05 44.22
C MET A 1 70.55 -35.89 43.69
N PHE A 2 69.33 -36.15 43.20
CA PHE A 2 68.07 -36.17 43.99
C PHE A 2 67.82 -34.77 44.62
N PHE A 3 66.78 -33.98 44.34
CA PHE A 3 65.36 -34.27 44.09
C PHE A 3 64.64 -33.15 43.32
N PHE A 4 63.64 -33.57 42.54
CA PHE A 4 62.51 -32.82 41.97
C PHE A 4 61.46 -32.38 43.02
N HIS A 5 60.50 -31.52 42.61
CA HIS A 5 59.12 -31.22 43.11
C HIS A 5 58.95 -29.72 43.51
N SER A 6 58.01 -28.90 43.03
CA SER A 6 56.69 -29.13 42.41
C SER A 6 56.23 -27.92 41.53
N ILE A 7 55.63 -28.14 40.32
CA ILE A 7 54.18 -28.09 39.94
C ILE A 7 53.56 -26.66 40.13
N ILE A 8 52.97 -25.92 39.17
CA ILE A 8 51.77 -26.14 38.30
C ILE A 8 51.81 -25.07 37.18
N LEU A 9 51.91 -25.40 35.88
CA LEU A 9 50.82 -25.66 34.91
C LEU A 9 49.92 -24.45 34.60
N GLY A 10 50.10 -23.83 33.43
CA GLY A 10 49.25 -22.73 32.93
C GLY A 10 49.47 -22.45 31.45
N LEU A 11 48.98 -23.37 30.60
CA LEU A 11 49.00 -23.37 29.15
C LEU A 11 48.65 -22.02 28.45
N LEU A 12 49.49 -21.69 27.46
CA LEU A 12 49.15 -21.37 26.06
C LEU A 12 48.10 -20.29 25.75
N ALA A 13 48.64 -19.13 25.39
CA ALA A 13 48.41 -18.39 24.13
C ALA A 13 47.06 -18.58 23.39
N ALA A 14 46.27 -17.52 23.41
CA ALA A 14 45.40 -17.16 22.29
C ALA A 14 45.33 -15.62 22.20
N THR A 15 46.14 -15.06 21.30
CA THR A 15 46.00 -13.69 20.81
C THR A 15 44.73 -13.60 19.96
N CYS A 16 43.69 -12.95 20.47
CA CYS A 16 42.59 -12.46 19.65
C CYS A 16 42.51 -10.94 19.77
N SER A 17 42.71 -10.32 18.62
CA SER A 17 42.73 -8.90 18.33
C SER A 17 41.54 -8.14 18.91
N LEU A 18 41.84 -6.95 19.45
CA LEU A 18 40.87 -5.86 19.61
C LEU A 18 40.27 -5.54 18.24
N GLN A 19 39.01 -5.91 18.03
CA GLN A 19 38.13 -5.17 17.12
C GLN A 19 37.09 -4.45 17.97
N SER A 20 37.21 -3.13 17.94
CA SER A 20 36.31 -2.14 18.51
C SER A 20 34.86 -2.54 18.28
N GLY A 21 34.16 -2.78 19.38
CA GLY A 21 32.74 -3.06 19.40
C GLY A 21 31.93 -1.88 18.91
N VAL A 22 31.68 -1.85 17.61
CA VAL A 22 30.40 -1.36 17.09
C VAL A 22 29.59 -2.62 16.84
N ALA A 23 28.97 -3.13 17.90
CA ALA A 23 27.95 -4.15 17.76
C ALA A 23 26.81 -3.50 16.97
N ALA A 24 26.83 -3.68 15.65
CA ALA A 24 25.65 -3.61 14.83
C ALA A 24 24.66 -4.58 15.48
N ARG A 25 23.73 -4.03 16.27
CA ARG A 25 22.50 -4.71 16.62
C ARG A 25 21.81 -4.96 15.29
N ALA A 26 22.07 -6.12 14.71
CA ALA A 26 21.21 -6.73 13.73
C ALA A 26 19.85 -6.82 14.40
N LEU A 27 19.00 -5.82 14.12
CA LEU A 27 17.60 -5.85 14.46
C LEU A 27 17.06 -7.01 13.64
N THR A 28 16.98 -8.19 14.26
CA THR A 28 16.20 -9.31 13.76
C THR A 28 14.75 -8.82 13.72
N VAL A 29 14.38 -8.20 12.59
CA VAL A 29 13.00 -7.91 12.23
C VAL A 29 12.36 -9.26 11.95
N THR A 30 11.97 -9.94 13.02
CA THR A 30 11.05 -11.05 12.96
C THR A 30 9.73 -10.45 12.50
N THR A 31 9.38 -10.64 11.23
CA THR A 31 8.16 -10.16 10.55
C THR A 31 6.88 -10.81 11.06
N ARG A 32 6.86 -11.21 12.34
CA ARG A 32 5.69 -11.61 13.09
C ARG A 32 5.59 -10.68 14.30
N SER A 33 5.46 -9.38 14.02
CA SER A 33 5.12 -8.37 15.03
C SER A 33 3.67 -8.59 15.44
N THR A 34 3.42 -9.54 16.33
CA THR A 34 2.22 -9.49 17.15
C THR A 34 2.45 -8.41 18.20
N ASP A 35 2.20 -7.16 17.81
CA ASP A 35 1.29 -6.30 18.57
C ASP A 35 1.56 -6.27 20.08
N ILE A 36 2.78 -5.93 20.49
CA ILE A 36 3.33 -6.41 21.78
C ILE A 36 2.61 -5.88 23.04
N THR A 37 1.70 -4.90 22.95
CA THR A 37 0.83 -4.52 24.09
C THR A 37 -0.51 -3.85 23.71
N CYS A 38 -0.73 -3.50 22.44
CA CYS A 38 -1.89 -2.70 22.03
C CYS A 38 -3.10 -3.53 21.58
N GLY A 39 -2.95 -4.84 21.38
CA GLY A 39 -3.98 -5.70 20.79
C GLY A 39 -5.30 -5.79 21.59
N GLY A 40 -5.28 -5.49 22.89
CA GLY A 40 -6.52 -5.37 23.70
C GLY A 40 -7.35 -4.13 23.36
N GLN A 41 -6.70 -3.03 22.99
CA GLN A 41 -7.36 -1.77 22.59
C GLN A 41 -7.63 -1.72 21.08
N PHE A 42 -6.83 -2.45 20.29
CA PHE A 42 -6.92 -2.50 18.84
C PHE A 42 -6.98 -3.96 18.34
N PRO A 43 -8.11 -4.66 18.56
CA PRO A 43 -8.23 -6.09 18.25
C PRO A 43 -8.12 -6.43 16.76
N LYS A 44 -8.25 -5.42 15.89
CA LYS A 44 -8.09 -5.55 14.43
C LYS A 44 -6.72 -5.07 13.95
N ALA A 45 -5.79 -4.67 14.83
CA ALA A 45 -4.51 -4.15 14.40
C ALA A 45 -3.66 -5.18 13.66
N GLY A 46 -2.79 -4.69 12.77
CA GLY A 46 -1.88 -5.52 12.00
C GLY A 46 -1.17 -4.73 10.91
N ASP A 47 -0.01 -5.22 10.48
CA ASP A 47 0.74 -4.66 9.35
C ASP A 47 1.08 -3.15 9.50
N GLY A 48 1.20 -2.66 10.74
CA GLY A 48 1.48 -1.25 11.07
C GLY A 48 0.24 -0.36 11.20
N PHE A 49 -0.96 -0.92 11.11
CA PHE A 49 -2.21 -0.17 11.17
C PHE A 49 -3.09 -0.56 12.36
N ALA A 50 -3.84 0.41 12.88
CA ALA A 50 -4.83 0.21 13.94
C ALA A 50 -6.00 -0.69 13.50
N GLN A 51 -6.23 -0.80 12.19
CA GLN A 51 -7.08 -1.80 11.57
C GLN A 51 -6.35 -2.39 10.36
N ARG A 52 -6.20 -3.71 10.37
CA ARG A 52 -5.68 -4.48 9.26
C ARG A 52 -6.65 -4.41 8.08
N PRO A 53 -6.16 -4.22 6.85
CA PRO A 53 -6.97 -4.37 5.65
C PRO A 53 -7.69 -5.72 5.63
N ASP A 54 -8.99 -5.71 5.37
CA ASP A 54 -9.85 -6.89 5.40
C ASP A 54 -10.80 -6.99 4.19
N GLY A 55 -10.32 -6.51 3.03
CA GLY A 55 -11.06 -6.50 1.78
C GLY A 55 -12.11 -5.39 1.75
N CYS A 56 -13.18 -5.63 1.00
CA CYS A 56 -14.27 -4.66 0.86
C CYS A 56 -15.25 -4.73 2.03
N SER A 57 -14.76 -4.93 3.25
CA SER A 57 -15.65 -4.96 4.42
C SER A 57 -16.32 -3.59 4.60
N SER A 58 -17.59 -3.59 5.04
CA SER A 58 -18.33 -2.36 5.33
C SER A 58 -18.33 -2.09 6.84
N TRP A 59 -18.66 -0.85 7.24
CA TRP A 59 -18.79 -0.47 8.66
C TRP A 59 -19.89 -1.24 9.42
N SER A 60 -20.85 -1.82 8.69
CA SER A 60 -21.88 -2.72 9.19
C SER A 60 -21.66 -4.12 8.59
N ASP A 61 -21.74 -5.17 9.41
CA ASP A 61 -21.51 -6.59 9.08
C ASP A 61 -21.86 -6.98 7.63
N ASN A 62 -20.87 -6.80 6.75
CA ASN A 62 -20.73 -7.28 5.39
C ASN A 62 -22.04 -7.74 4.69
N PRO A 63 -22.91 -6.81 4.24
CA PRO A 63 -24.12 -7.23 3.54
C PRO A 63 -23.71 -7.86 2.19
N ASN A 64 -24.47 -8.83 1.69
CA ASN A 64 -24.19 -9.56 0.44
C ASN A 64 -23.93 -8.66 -0.81
N GLN A 65 -24.18 -7.35 -0.71
CA GLN A 65 -23.89 -6.35 -1.73
C GLN A 65 -22.45 -5.82 -1.71
N VAL A 66 -21.70 -5.95 -0.62
CA VAL A 66 -20.29 -5.56 -0.56
C VAL A 66 -19.44 -6.82 -0.53
N ARG A 67 -18.81 -7.11 -1.66
CA ARG A 67 -18.00 -8.29 -1.91
C ARG A 67 -16.64 -7.90 -2.45
N ASP A 68 -15.62 -8.67 -2.10
CA ASP A 68 -14.28 -8.54 -2.70
C ASP A 68 -14.27 -8.85 -4.20
N LYS A 69 -15.34 -9.46 -4.73
CA LYS A 69 -15.44 -9.87 -6.12
C LYS A 69 -16.81 -9.60 -6.70
N TRP A 70 -16.81 -9.17 -7.96
CA TRP A 70 -17.99 -9.13 -8.82
C TRP A 70 -17.67 -9.87 -10.13
N GLY A 71 -18.24 -11.06 -10.30
CA GLY A 71 -17.86 -11.96 -11.40
C GLY A 71 -16.35 -12.23 -11.42
N SER A 72 -15.68 -11.88 -12.53
CA SER A 72 -14.23 -12.01 -12.70
C SER A 72 -13.43 -10.80 -12.20
N ALA A 73 -14.11 -9.70 -11.84
CA ALA A 73 -13.45 -8.54 -11.24
C ALA A 73 -13.15 -8.79 -9.76
N ASN A 74 -11.93 -8.45 -9.35
CA ASN A 74 -11.46 -8.54 -7.96
C ASN A 74 -11.23 -7.12 -7.42
N PHE A 75 -12.03 -6.73 -6.43
CA PHE A 75 -12.00 -5.47 -5.73
C PHE A 75 -11.22 -5.52 -4.41
N GLY A 76 -10.98 -6.72 -3.85
CA GLY A 76 -10.35 -6.88 -2.53
C GLY A 76 -9.05 -6.09 -2.37
N GLY A 77 -8.13 -6.19 -3.34
CA GLY A 77 -6.87 -5.43 -3.28
C GLY A 77 -7.04 -3.90 -3.37
N VAL A 78 -8.09 -3.42 -4.05
CA VAL A 78 -8.43 -1.99 -4.13
C VAL A 78 -9.01 -1.52 -2.80
N CYS A 79 -9.85 -2.35 -2.17
CA CYS A 79 -10.42 -2.08 -0.85
C CYS A 79 -9.33 -2.07 0.23
N ASP A 80 -8.41 -3.04 0.20
CA ASP A 80 -7.29 -3.07 1.14
C ASP A 80 -6.41 -1.82 1.05
N GLU A 81 -6.21 -1.31 -0.17
CA GLU A 81 -5.43 -0.09 -0.38
C GLU A 81 -6.18 1.17 0.07
N HIS A 82 -7.51 1.19 -0.04
CA HIS A 82 -8.34 2.26 0.51
C HIS A 82 -8.30 2.29 2.03
N ASP A 83 -8.39 1.13 2.69
CA ASP A 83 -8.22 1.00 4.14
C ASP A 83 -6.85 1.51 4.59
N ARG A 84 -5.77 1.05 3.94
CA ARG A 84 -4.42 1.55 4.22
C ARG A 84 -4.32 3.06 4.07
N CYS A 85 -4.94 3.62 3.04
CA CYS A 85 -4.95 5.07 2.81
C CYS A 85 -5.69 5.81 3.93
N TYR A 86 -6.85 5.30 4.38
CA TYR A 86 -7.62 5.88 5.47
C TYR A 86 -6.89 5.85 6.82
N TYR A 87 -6.08 4.81 7.06
CA TYR A 87 -5.26 4.68 8.26
C TYR A 87 -3.86 5.29 8.10
N THR A 88 -3.50 5.87 6.96
CA THR A 88 -2.22 6.58 6.81
C THR A 88 -2.35 8.01 7.33
N ILE A 89 -1.62 8.36 8.39
CA ILE A 89 -1.68 9.69 9.02
C ILE A 89 -1.39 10.79 8.00
N GLY A 90 -2.33 11.74 7.86
CA GLY A 90 -2.19 12.90 6.98
C GLY A 90 -2.50 12.62 5.50
N ALA A 91 -2.88 11.40 5.13
CA ALA A 91 -3.32 11.08 3.77
C ALA A 91 -4.56 11.91 3.39
N ASN A 92 -4.68 12.34 2.13
CA ASN A 92 -5.81 13.15 1.71
C ASN A 92 -7.05 12.27 1.43
N VAL A 93 -8.18 12.54 2.10
CA VAL A 93 -9.42 11.74 1.98
C VAL A 93 -9.99 11.72 0.55
N ASP A 94 -9.96 12.84 -0.16
CA ASP A 94 -10.42 12.92 -1.56
C ASP A 94 -9.51 12.11 -2.48
N GLY A 95 -8.21 12.11 -2.18
CA GLY A 95 -7.20 11.25 -2.78
C GLY A 95 -7.54 9.78 -2.60
N CYS A 96 -7.64 9.32 -1.35
CA CYS A 96 -8.00 7.94 -1.03
C CYS A 96 -9.27 7.49 -1.77
N ASN A 97 -10.34 8.29 -1.72
CA ASN A 97 -11.60 7.98 -2.38
C ASN A 97 -11.51 8.00 -3.90
N SER A 98 -10.73 8.91 -4.48
CA SER A 98 -10.50 8.96 -5.93
C SER A 98 -9.73 7.72 -6.42
N ASN A 99 -8.78 7.23 -5.64
CA ASN A 99 -7.93 6.10 -6.00
C ASN A 99 -8.69 4.80 -5.89
N PHE A 100 -9.45 4.64 -4.82
CA PHE A 100 -10.40 3.56 -4.66
C PHE A 100 -11.33 3.48 -5.87
N CYS A 101 -11.96 4.60 -6.22
CA CYS A 101 -12.84 4.68 -7.38
C CYS A 101 -12.17 4.38 -8.71
N GLY A 102 -10.95 4.88 -8.92
CA GLY A 102 -10.16 4.57 -10.11
C GLY A 102 -9.78 3.08 -10.16
N GLY A 103 -9.39 2.52 -9.02
CA GLY A 103 -9.01 1.12 -8.82
C GLY A 103 -10.14 0.16 -9.14
N LEU A 104 -11.35 0.42 -8.64
CA LEU A 104 -12.53 -0.42 -8.91
C LEU A 104 -12.87 -0.45 -10.40
N ARG A 105 -12.91 0.71 -11.06
CA ARG A 105 -13.12 0.79 -12.53
C ARG A 105 -12.01 0.06 -13.29
N ASN A 106 -10.77 0.15 -12.81
CA ASN A 106 -9.64 -0.54 -13.42
C ASN A 106 -9.73 -2.06 -13.24
N ALA A 107 -10.20 -2.55 -12.09
CA ALA A 107 -10.45 -3.96 -11.85
C ALA A 107 -11.52 -4.51 -12.82
N CYS A 108 -12.60 -3.76 -13.05
CA CYS A 108 -13.59 -4.10 -14.08
C CYS A 108 -12.98 -4.16 -15.48
N ARG A 109 -12.18 -3.16 -15.86
CA ARG A 109 -11.50 -3.13 -17.16
C ARG A 109 -10.55 -4.30 -17.33
N LYS A 110 -9.77 -4.65 -16.30
CA LYS A 110 -8.85 -5.79 -16.31
C LYS A 110 -9.59 -7.12 -16.48
N ALA A 111 -10.78 -7.24 -15.90
CA ALA A 111 -11.58 -8.46 -15.97
C ALA A 111 -12.29 -8.63 -17.32
N TYR A 112 -12.85 -7.55 -17.88
CA TYR A 112 -13.81 -7.63 -18.98
C TYR A 112 -13.36 -6.96 -20.28
N CYS A 113 -12.18 -6.34 -20.31
CA CYS A 113 -11.60 -5.78 -21.53
C CYS A 113 -10.34 -6.54 -21.94
N ARG A 114 -10.13 -6.65 -23.25
CA ARG A 114 -8.96 -7.28 -23.87
C ARG A 114 -8.34 -6.33 -24.89
N LYS A 115 -7.02 -6.38 -25.05
CA LYS A 115 -6.35 -5.71 -26.16
C LYS A 115 -6.43 -6.59 -27.40
N ILE A 116 -7.12 -6.11 -28.44
CA ILE A 116 -7.22 -6.75 -29.75
C ILE A 116 -6.65 -5.78 -30.77
N LEU A 117 -5.55 -6.17 -31.43
CA LEU A 117 -4.88 -5.35 -32.45
C LEU A 117 -4.56 -3.91 -31.99
N GLY A 118 -4.16 -3.74 -30.72
CA GLY A 118 -3.84 -2.43 -30.14
C GLY A 118 -5.04 -1.63 -29.65
N ALA A 119 -6.27 -2.01 -29.99
CA ALA A 119 -7.49 -1.42 -29.46
C ALA A 119 -7.94 -2.16 -28.18
N THR A 120 -8.48 -1.41 -27.20
CA THR A 120 -9.11 -2.01 -26.02
C THR A 120 -10.57 -2.28 -26.33
N VAL A 121 -10.97 -3.55 -26.32
CA VAL A 121 -12.35 -4.00 -26.57
C VAL A 121 -12.89 -4.59 -25.27
N CYS A 122 -14.04 -4.10 -24.82
CA CYS A 122 -14.71 -4.55 -23.61
C CYS A 122 -15.99 -5.29 -23.93
N GLU A 123 -16.30 -6.35 -23.18
CA GLU A 123 -17.60 -6.98 -23.24
C GLU A 123 -18.66 -6.01 -22.68
N PRO A 124 -19.59 -5.48 -23.50
CA PRO A 124 -20.35 -4.27 -23.15
C PRO A 124 -21.26 -4.46 -21.95
N VAL A 125 -21.97 -5.59 -21.86
CA VAL A 125 -22.95 -5.85 -20.80
C VAL A 125 -22.27 -6.12 -19.46
N THR A 126 -21.27 -7.00 -19.43
CA THR A 126 -20.57 -7.37 -18.18
C THR A 126 -19.68 -6.23 -17.69
N TYR A 127 -18.96 -5.53 -18.58
CA TYR A 127 -18.18 -4.35 -18.22
C TYR A 127 -19.08 -3.21 -17.71
N GLY A 128 -20.19 -2.94 -18.39
CA GLY A 128 -21.17 -1.93 -17.97
C GLY A 128 -21.77 -2.24 -16.59
N SER A 129 -22.13 -3.50 -16.35
CA SER A 129 -22.66 -3.93 -15.05
C SER A 129 -21.61 -3.88 -13.94
N CYS A 130 -20.36 -4.28 -14.23
CA CYS A 130 -19.26 -4.19 -13.26
C CYS A 130 -19.00 -2.74 -12.85
N THR A 131 -18.94 -1.85 -13.84
CA THR A 131 -18.67 -0.43 -13.58
C THR A 131 -19.81 0.23 -12.81
N ALA A 132 -21.08 -0.14 -13.06
CA ALA A 132 -22.20 0.33 -12.24
C ALA A 132 -22.04 -0.08 -10.75
N ILE A 133 -21.60 -1.31 -10.47
CA ILE A 133 -21.31 -1.75 -9.09
C ILE A 133 -20.10 -1.01 -8.51
N ALA A 134 -19.05 -0.77 -9.30
CA ALA A 134 -17.92 0.06 -8.86
C ALA A 134 -18.38 1.48 -8.47
N GLU A 135 -19.34 2.06 -9.18
CA GLU A 135 -19.91 3.38 -8.83
C GLU A 135 -20.73 3.35 -7.54
N THR A 136 -21.41 2.25 -7.22
CA THR A 136 -22.15 2.17 -5.93
C THR A 136 -21.19 2.15 -4.75
N TYR A 137 -20.05 1.46 -4.87
CA TYR A 137 -18.99 1.48 -3.86
C TYR A 137 -18.42 2.89 -3.72
N CYS A 138 -18.14 3.57 -4.84
CA CYS A 138 -17.69 4.95 -4.88
C CYS A 138 -18.63 5.92 -4.17
N ALA A 139 -19.93 5.81 -4.45
CA ALA A 139 -20.95 6.64 -3.82
C ALA A 139 -20.99 6.38 -2.30
N ALA A 140 -20.94 5.10 -1.89
CA ALA A 140 -20.96 4.71 -0.48
C ALA A 140 -19.77 5.30 0.29
N VAL A 141 -18.53 5.09 -0.17
CA VAL A 141 -17.35 5.58 0.57
C VAL A 141 -17.28 7.10 0.63
N ARG A 142 -17.73 7.79 -0.43
CA ARG A 142 -17.80 9.26 -0.44
C ARG A 142 -18.85 9.79 0.52
N SER A 143 -20.01 9.14 0.60
CA SER A 143 -21.07 9.55 1.52
C SER A 143 -20.70 9.38 2.99
N MET A 144 -19.88 8.37 3.31
CA MET A 144 -19.43 8.07 4.67
C MET A 144 -18.07 8.68 5.02
N ALA A 145 -17.42 9.36 4.07
CA ALA A 145 -16.01 9.75 4.18
C ALA A 145 -15.71 10.57 5.43
N ALA A 146 -16.49 11.61 5.72
CA ALA A 146 -16.19 12.55 6.80
C ALA A 146 -16.06 11.87 8.17
N GLY A 147 -16.99 10.95 8.50
CA GLY A 147 -16.97 10.24 9.77
C GLY A 147 -15.93 9.11 9.81
N THR A 148 -15.92 8.28 8.77
CA THR A 148 -15.07 7.07 8.74
C THR A 148 -13.59 7.42 8.63
N TYR A 149 -13.23 8.40 7.79
CA TYR A 149 -11.84 8.83 7.64
C TYR A 149 -11.33 9.49 8.94
N ALA A 150 -12.09 10.41 9.54
CA ALA A 150 -11.67 11.05 10.79
C ALA A 150 -11.48 10.02 11.92
N LYS A 151 -12.37 9.02 12.01
CA LYS A 151 -12.25 7.92 12.96
C LYS A 151 -11.02 7.05 12.68
N ALA A 152 -10.74 6.72 11.42
CA ALA A 152 -9.55 5.94 11.05
C ALA A 152 -8.25 6.68 11.40
N GLN A 153 -8.16 7.98 11.10
CA GLN A 153 -7.02 8.82 11.46
C GLN A 153 -6.82 8.88 12.98
N ASP A 154 -7.89 9.06 13.74
CA ASP A 154 -7.84 9.13 15.19
C ASP A 154 -7.47 7.77 15.83
N LEU A 155 -8.00 6.66 15.31
CA LEU A 155 -7.61 5.31 15.73
C LEU A 155 -6.13 5.04 15.44
N GLN A 156 -5.65 5.43 14.25
CA GLN A 156 -4.23 5.26 13.92
C GLN A 156 -3.34 6.07 14.87
N LYS A 157 -3.67 7.34 15.14
CA LYS A 157 -2.89 8.16 16.08
C LYS A 157 -2.80 7.51 17.46
N ARG A 158 -3.91 6.98 17.96
CA ARG A 158 -3.96 6.29 19.25
C ARG A 158 -3.14 5.00 19.23
N TYR A 159 -3.15 4.27 18.12
CA TYR A 159 -2.31 3.08 17.94
C TYR A 159 -0.82 3.44 17.90
N ASP A 160 -0.43 4.47 17.16
CA ASP A 160 0.96 4.93 17.07
C ASP A 160 1.50 5.38 18.45
N ILE A 161 0.68 6.08 19.24
CA ILE A 161 1.00 6.45 20.63
C ILE A 161 1.20 5.18 21.48
N CYS A 162 0.24 4.23 21.42
CA CYS A 162 0.33 3.00 22.19
C CYS A 162 1.60 2.19 21.84
N ILE A 163 1.93 2.07 20.55
CA ILE A 163 3.14 1.38 20.10
C ILE A 163 4.38 2.10 20.64
N ALA A 164 4.43 3.44 20.58
CA ALA A 164 5.55 4.23 21.09
C ALA A 164 5.73 4.09 22.61
N GLU A 165 4.65 4.15 23.38
CA GLU A 165 4.67 4.01 24.85
C GLU A 165 5.16 2.63 25.32
N ASN A 166 4.96 1.60 24.50
CA ASN A 166 5.30 0.23 24.84
C ASN A 166 6.60 -0.26 24.18
N GLY A 167 7.42 0.66 23.68
CA GLY A 167 8.74 0.35 23.09
C GLY A 167 8.66 -0.42 21.76
N GLY A 168 7.50 -0.42 21.11
CA GLY A 168 7.34 -0.95 19.76
C GLY A 168 7.87 0.03 18.71
N ILE A 169 8.16 -0.49 17.53
CA ILE A 169 8.52 0.32 16.36
C ILE A 169 7.30 0.36 15.45
N THR A 170 6.75 1.54 15.19
CA THR A 170 5.79 1.72 14.09
C THR A 170 6.56 1.53 12.79
N LEU A 171 6.17 0.52 12.01
CA LEU A 171 6.61 0.48 10.62
C LEU A 171 6.00 1.69 9.93
N PRO A 172 6.76 2.44 9.12
CA PRO A 172 6.17 3.50 8.32
C PRO A 172 5.06 2.89 7.47
N PRO A 173 3.88 3.54 7.37
CA PRO A 173 2.80 3.02 6.57
C PRO A 173 3.32 2.80 5.13
N PRO A 174 2.92 1.71 4.45
CA PRO A 174 3.22 1.53 3.05
C PRO A 174 2.82 2.79 2.27
N PRO A 175 3.65 3.23 1.32
CA PRO A 175 3.39 4.46 0.59
C PRO A 175 2.06 4.36 -0.15
N VAL A 176 1.26 5.43 -0.09
CA VAL A 176 0.05 5.57 -0.91
C VAL A 176 0.45 5.41 -2.38
N LEU A 177 -0.19 4.49 -3.11
CA LEU A 177 0.04 4.34 -4.54
C LEU A 177 -1.06 5.02 -5.35
N CYS A 178 -0.67 5.42 -6.54
CA CYS A 178 -1.56 5.87 -7.57
C CYS A 178 -2.35 4.73 -8.18
N SER A 179 -3.43 5.04 -8.89
CA SER A 179 -4.24 4.05 -9.63
C SER A 179 -3.48 3.17 -10.63
N ASN A 180 -2.20 3.47 -10.91
CA ASN A 180 -1.28 2.65 -11.72
C ASN A 180 -0.14 2.00 -10.91
N GLY A 181 -0.21 2.00 -9.58
CA GLY A 181 0.82 1.45 -8.69
C GLY A 181 2.06 2.33 -8.50
N ARG A 182 2.06 3.58 -8.97
CA ARG A 182 3.18 4.52 -8.74
C ARG A 182 3.10 5.13 -7.33
N PRO A 183 4.19 5.27 -6.57
CA PRO A 183 4.11 5.87 -5.24
C PRO A 183 3.74 7.35 -5.29
N GLU A 184 3.16 7.86 -4.20
CA GLU A 184 2.87 9.29 -4.00
C GLU A 184 4.11 10.15 -4.30
N GLY A 185 3.91 11.27 -4.99
CA GLY A 185 4.98 12.15 -5.43
C GLY A 185 5.75 11.68 -6.67
N ALA A 186 5.53 10.45 -7.14
CA ALA A 186 6.19 9.96 -8.35
C ALA A 186 5.81 10.80 -9.58
N THR A 187 6.81 11.19 -10.36
CA THR A 187 6.62 11.81 -11.68
C THR A 187 7.10 10.88 -12.77
N TRP A 188 6.35 10.74 -13.86
CA TRP A 188 6.77 9.95 -15.01
C TRP A 188 6.26 10.55 -16.33
N LYS A 189 6.79 10.05 -17.44
CA LYS A 189 6.38 10.43 -18.79
C LYS A 189 5.90 9.19 -19.54
N GLU A 190 4.74 9.28 -20.15
CA GLU A 190 4.16 8.19 -20.93
C GLU A 190 3.60 8.73 -22.25
N ARG A 191 3.67 7.91 -23.29
CA ARG A 191 2.94 8.16 -24.55
C ARG A 191 1.54 7.59 -24.37
N PRO A 192 0.48 8.41 -24.41
CA PRO A 192 -0.88 7.89 -24.33
C PRO A 192 -1.14 6.85 -25.43
N ASP A 193 -1.84 5.77 -25.09
CA ASP A 193 -2.19 4.71 -26.05
C ASP A 193 -2.83 5.33 -27.31
N GLY A 194 -2.27 5.03 -28.48
CA GLY A 194 -2.72 5.57 -29.78
C GLY A 194 -2.07 6.88 -30.24
N LEU A 195 -1.42 7.65 -29.36
CA LEU A 195 -0.76 8.91 -29.71
C LEU A 195 0.76 8.75 -29.75
N ARG A 196 1.29 8.35 -30.92
CA ARG A 196 2.75 8.14 -31.11
C ARG A 196 3.57 9.42 -30.94
N CYS A 197 2.96 10.58 -31.17
CA CYS A 197 3.63 11.88 -31.22
C CYS A 197 3.52 12.73 -29.96
N THR A 198 2.75 12.28 -28.97
CA THR A 198 2.50 13.04 -27.75
C THR A 198 3.11 12.33 -26.56
N THR A 199 3.96 13.03 -25.81
CA THR A 199 4.43 12.57 -24.51
C THR A 199 3.77 13.42 -23.43
N THR A 200 3.07 12.78 -22.51
CA THR A 200 2.43 13.44 -21.37
C THR A 200 3.23 13.14 -20.11
N SER A 201 3.52 14.20 -19.35
CA SER A 201 4.08 14.10 -18.01
C SER A 201 2.95 13.94 -17.02
N TYR A 202 3.13 13.02 -16.08
CA TYR A 202 2.18 12.70 -15.04
C TYR A 202 2.86 12.84 -13.69
N VAL A 203 2.06 13.21 -12.68
CA VAL A 203 2.46 13.18 -11.28
C VAL A 203 1.43 12.40 -10.48
N CYS A 204 1.92 11.61 -9.52
CA CYS A 204 1.11 11.06 -8.47
C CYS A 204 0.94 12.11 -7.37
N ARG A 205 -0.27 12.62 -7.20
CA ARG A 205 -0.61 13.51 -6.08
C ARG A 205 -1.91 13.05 -5.44
N ASN A 206 -1.88 12.87 -4.12
CA ASN A 206 -2.97 12.30 -3.34
C ASN A 206 -3.42 10.94 -3.93
N GLY A 207 -2.46 10.15 -4.42
CA GLY A 207 -2.62 8.93 -5.20
C GLY A 207 -3.43 9.06 -6.51
N LYS A 208 -3.72 10.28 -6.95
CA LYS A 208 -4.29 10.51 -8.28
C LYS A 208 -3.19 10.79 -9.28
N ILE A 209 -3.31 10.15 -10.44
CA ILE A 209 -2.52 10.47 -11.63
C ILE A 209 -3.04 11.78 -12.20
N THR A 210 -2.22 12.82 -12.16
CA THR A 210 -2.53 14.12 -12.75
C THR A 210 -1.57 14.38 -13.90
N ALA A 211 -2.10 14.68 -15.09
CA ALA A 211 -1.27 15.15 -16.19
C ALA A 211 -0.76 16.56 -15.86
N THR A 212 0.56 16.76 -15.86
CA THR A 212 1.19 18.05 -15.56
C THR A 212 1.62 18.81 -16.81
N GLY A 213 1.64 18.15 -17.96
CA GLY A 213 1.90 18.79 -19.24
C GLY A 213 2.03 17.78 -20.37
N SER A 214 1.70 18.19 -21.59
CA SER A 214 1.82 17.38 -22.79
C SER A 214 2.71 18.08 -23.79
N PHE A 215 3.66 17.33 -24.36
CA PHE A 215 4.58 17.80 -25.39
C PHE A 215 4.37 17.00 -26.67
N ARG A 216 4.17 17.70 -27.79
CA ARG A 216 4.11 17.09 -29.13
C ARG A 216 5.49 17.19 -29.77
N ALA A 217 6.04 16.06 -30.21
CA ALA A 217 7.34 16.04 -30.87
C ALA A 217 7.26 16.79 -32.23
N PRO A 218 8.13 17.77 -32.50
CA PRO A 218 8.01 18.68 -33.65
C PRO A 218 8.17 17.99 -35.02
N ASN A 219 8.82 16.81 -35.07
CA ASN A 219 9.09 16.07 -36.31
C ASN A 219 8.36 14.71 -36.37
N CYS A 220 7.31 14.53 -35.56
CA CYS A 220 6.59 13.27 -35.54
C CYS A 220 5.44 13.28 -36.54
N ILE A 221 5.51 12.38 -37.52
CA ILE A 221 4.46 12.14 -38.51
C ILE A 221 3.61 10.97 -38.01
N GLU A 222 2.32 11.22 -37.80
CA GLU A 222 1.37 10.14 -37.51
C GLU A 222 1.15 9.35 -38.80
N GLN A 223 1.62 8.11 -38.85
CA GLN A 223 1.23 7.18 -39.90
C GLN A 223 -0.21 6.77 -39.63
N GLY A 224 -1.13 7.30 -40.44
CA GLY A 224 -2.54 6.94 -40.47
C GLY A 224 -2.78 5.52 -40.98
#